data_AF-A0A165DM47-F1
#
_entry.id   AF-A0A165DM47-F1
#
_cell.length_a   1.000
_cell.length_b   1.000
_cell.length_c   1.000
_cell.angle_alpha   90.00
_cell.angle_beta   90.00
_cell.angle_gamma   90.00
#
_symmetry.space_group_name_H-M   'P 1'
#
loop_
_entity.id
_entity.type
_entity.pdbx_description
1 polymer ?
#
loop_
_entity_poly.entity_id
_entity_poly.type
_entity_poly.pdbx_seq_one_letter_code
_entity_poly.pdbx_strand_id
1 'polypeptide(L)'
;WIDHTYLYMHMLKDPALYSVGVDYLEDDPALVQKCVDIAHTAAIIPEKCHLIKYKWAPGRFHGTELGHIASYYYVIHNSMVMYNQHLRPTITTLELFRVFALSNEF
;
A
#
# COMPACT_ATOMS: atom_id res chain seq x y z
N TRP A 1 -2.67 10.73 9.76
CA TRP A 1 -3.66 9.70 9.38
C TRP A 1 -3.48 8.43 10.19
N ILE A 2 -2.30 7.77 10.18
CA ILE A 2 -2.07 6.52 10.93
C ILE A 2 -2.31 6.69 12.44
N ASP A 3 -1.91 7.83 12.99
CA ASP A 3 -2.16 8.30 14.36
C ASP A 3 -3.64 8.35 14.78
N HIS A 4 -4.58 8.33 13.83
CA HIS A 4 -6.03 8.31 14.10
C HIS A 4 -6.65 6.92 13.95
N THR A 5 -5.84 5.88 13.74
CA THR A 5 -6.32 4.53 13.51
C THR A 5 -6.41 3.71 14.79
N TYR A 6 -7.22 2.65 14.76
CA TYR A 6 -7.28 1.67 15.85
C TYR A 6 -5.93 1.00 16.10
N LEU A 7 -5.14 0.75 15.04
CA LEU A 7 -3.80 0.19 15.14
C LEU A 7 -2.90 1.06 16.01
N TYR A 8 -2.87 2.38 15.78
CA TYR A 8 -2.07 3.31 16.57
C TYR A 8 -2.41 3.28 18.06
N MET A 9 -3.71 3.33 18.39
CA MET A 9 -4.16 3.27 19.78
C MET A 9 -3.75 1.97 20.48
N HIS A 10 -3.68 0.87 19.73
CA HIS A 10 -3.25 -0.43 20.26
C HIS A 10 -1.72 -0.53 20.39
N MET A 11 -0.96 0.02 19.45
CA MET A 11 0.50 0.10 19.56
C MET A 11 0.95 0.91 20.79
N LEU A 12 0.20 1.95 21.18
CA LEU A 12 0.47 2.71 22.41
C LEU A 12 0.15 1.93 23.69
N LYS A 13 -0.91 1.10 23.67
CA LYS A 13 -1.37 0.35 24.85
C LYS A 13 -0.55 -0.90 25.11
N ASP A 14 -0.19 -1.63 24.07
CA ASP A 14 0.61 -2.86 24.15
C ASP A 14 1.69 -2.87 23.07
N PRO A 15 2.78 -2.10 23.24
CA PRO A 15 3.79 -1.94 22.20
C PRO A 15 4.53 -3.24 21.86
N ALA A 16 4.71 -4.12 22.85
CA ALA A 16 5.40 -5.40 22.67
C ALA A 16 4.66 -6.32 21.70
N LEU A 17 3.33 -6.39 21.80
CA LEU A 17 2.48 -7.19 20.90
C LEU A 17 2.63 -6.76 19.43
N TYR A 18 2.83 -5.46 19.18
CA TYR A 18 2.97 -4.89 17.84
C TYR A 18 4.42 -4.73 17.39
N SER A 19 5.37 -5.39 18.08
CA SER A 19 6.80 -5.33 17.75
C SER A 19 7.32 -3.89 17.64
N VAL A 20 6.86 -3.03 18.55
CA VAL A 20 7.46 -1.71 18.77
C VAL A 20 8.72 -1.93 19.61
N GLY A 21 9.88 -1.59 19.05
CA GLY A 21 11.17 -1.75 19.72
C GLY A 21 11.27 -0.88 20.97
N VAL A 22 12.04 -1.33 21.96
CA VAL A 22 12.23 -0.61 23.24
C VAL A 22 12.78 0.79 23.00
N ASP A 23 13.66 0.95 22.01
CA ASP A 23 14.23 2.25 21.60
C ASP A 23 13.15 3.29 21.26
N TYR A 24 12.05 2.87 20.63
CA TYR A 24 10.93 3.78 20.33
C TYR A 24 10.15 4.19 21.58
N LEU A 25 10.15 3.38 22.64
CA LEU A 25 9.43 3.72 23.88
C LEU A 25 10.15 4.79 24.69
N GLU A 26 11.48 4.85 24.58
CA GLU A 26 12.30 5.85 25.27
C GLU A 26 12.37 7.16 24.47
N ASP A 27 12.65 7.08 23.16
CA ASP A 27 12.89 8.26 22.32
C ASP A 27 11.65 8.79 21.59
N ASP A 28 10.62 7.96 21.38
CA ASP A 28 9.40 8.28 20.61
C ASP A 28 8.12 7.80 21.33
N PRO A 29 7.81 8.33 22.52
CA PRO A 29 6.67 7.86 23.33
C PRO A 29 5.31 8.08 22.64
N ALA A 30 5.24 8.97 21.65
CA ALA A 30 4.04 9.20 20.84
C ALA A 30 4.03 8.38 19.53
N LEU A 31 5.02 7.50 19.31
CA LEU A 31 5.15 6.63 18.14
C LEU A 31 5.06 7.36 16.78
N VAL A 32 5.50 8.62 16.73
CA VAL A 32 5.46 9.44 15.51
C VAL A 32 6.41 8.87 14.46
N GLN A 33 7.65 8.58 14.85
CA GLN A 33 8.65 8.00 13.97
C GLN A 33 8.24 6.59 13.54
N LYS A 34 7.70 5.79 14.46
CA LYS A 34 7.15 4.47 14.11
C LYS A 34 6.05 4.57 13.05
N CYS A 35 5.15 5.55 13.13
CA CYS A 35 4.13 5.79 12.11
C CYS A 35 4.74 6.20 10.77
N VAL A 36 5.78 7.03 10.77
CA VAL A 36 6.52 7.40 9.56
C VAL A 36 7.15 6.17 8.91
N ASP A 37 7.76 5.28 9.70
CA ASP A 37 8.41 4.07 9.22
C ASP A 37 7.40 3.09 8.61
N ILE A 38 6.22 2.94 9.24
CA ILE A 38 5.11 2.15 8.71
C ILE A 38 4.63 2.73 7.38
N ALA A 39 4.41 4.04 7.31
CA ALA A 39 3.96 4.71 6.09
C ALA A 39 4.99 4.57 4.95
N HIS A 40 6.27 4.75 5.27
CA HIS A 40 7.38 4.60 4.32
C HIS A 40 7.44 3.18 3.77
N THR A 41 7.42 2.18 4.66
CA THR A 41 7.48 0.77 4.28
C THR A 41 6.27 0.37 3.43
N ALA A 42 5.08 0.79 3.84
CA ALA A 42 3.84 0.51 3.11
C ALA A 42 3.85 1.15 1.71
N ALA A 43 4.44 2.34 1.55
CA ALA A 43 4.49 3.05 0.27
C ALA A 43 5.37 2.38 -0.80
N ILE A 44 6.34 1.56 -0.40
CA ILE A 44 7.24 0.85 -1.33
C ILE A 44 6.45 -0.13 -2.22
N ILE A 45 5.42 -0.79 -1.68
CA ILE A 45 4.63 -1.79 -2.41
C ILE A 45 3.82 -1.16 -3.55
N PRO A 46 2.92 -0.19 -3.31
CA PRO A 46 2.15 0.44 -4.38
C PRO A 46 3.03 1.26 -5.34
N GLU A 47 4.20 1.73 -4.92
CA GLU A 47 5.15 2.38 -5.83
C GLU A 47 5.75 1.38 -6.82
N LYS A 48 6.22 0.22 -6.36
CA LYS A 48 6.68 -0.88 -7.24
C LYS A 48 5.59 -1.37 -8.18
N CYS A 49 4.34 -1.33 -7.75
CA CYS A 49 3.17 -1.67 -8.55
C CYS A 49 2.68 -0.54 -9.47
N HIS A 50 3.40 0.58 -9.53
CA HIS A 50 3.07 1.76 -10.34
C HIS A 50 1.71 2.40 -10.00
N LEU A 51 1.18 2.17 -8.79
CA LEU A 51 -0.08 2.76 -8.32
C LEU A 51 0.11 4.17 -7.76
N ILE A 52 1.28 4.44 -7.19
CA ILE A 52 1.66 5.77 -6.71
C ILE A 52 3.05 6.13 -7.21
N LYS A 53 3.37 7.41 -7.26
CA LYS A 53 4.75 7.90 -7.37
C LYS A 53 5.18 8.38 -5.99
N TYR A 54 6.18 7.74 -5.41
CA TYR A 54 6.70 8.09 -4.10
C TYR A 54 8.09 8.72 -4.20
N LYS A 55 8.24 9.97 -3.74
CA LYS A 55 9.53 10.65 -3.67
C LYS A 55 10.09 10.56 -2.25
N TRP A 56 11.15 9.79 -2.06
CA TRP A 56 11.70 9.45 -0.73
C TRP A 56 12.23 10.66 0.03
N ALA A 57 13.03 11.53 -0.62
CA ALA A 57 13.63 12.69 0.03
C ALA A 57 12.59 13.71 0.59
N PRO A 58 11.57 14.13 -0.17
CA PRO A 58 10.53 15.01 0.37
C PRO A 58 9.37 14.27 1.04
N GLY A 59 9.37 12.93 1.07
CA GLY A 59 8.26 12.12 1.60
C GLY A 59 6.92 12.34 0.88
N ARG A 60 6.93 12.76 -0.39
CA ARG A 60 5.70 13.15 -1.12
C ARG A 60 5.13 11.99 -1.93
N PHE A 61 3.81 11.84 -1.86
CA PHE A 61 3.02 10.90 -2.66
C PHE A 61 2.31 11.62 -3.79
N HIS A 62 2.25 10.98 -4.96
CA HIS A 62 1.42 11.42 -6.07
C HIS A 62 0.61 10.23 -6.59
N GLY A 63 -0.71 10.41 -6.72
CA GLY A 63 -1.61 9.41 -7.28
C GLY A 63 -1.32 9.18 -8.77
N THR A 64 -1.57 7.96 -9.23
CA THR A 64 -1.65 7.64 -10.66
C THR A 64 -3.08 7.26 -11.01
N GLU A 65 -3.47 7.37 -12.27
CA GLU A 65 -4.80 6.91 -12.71
C GLU A 65 -5.03 5.43 -12.42
N LEU A 66 -3.98 4.60 -12.53
CA LEU A 66 -4.05 3.18 -12.17
C LEU A 66 -4.34 3.01 -10.67
N GLY A 67 -3.66 3.77 -9.82
CA GLY A 67 -3.92 3.80 -8.37
C GLY A 67 -5.32 4.31 -8.02
N HIS A 68 -5.83 5.30 -8.76
CA HIS A 68 -7.20 5.78 -8.58
C HIS A 68 -8.22 4.68 -8.91
N ILE A 69 -8.08 4.02 -10.06
CA ILE A 69 -8.94 2.88 -10.43
C ILE A 69 -8.87 1.78 -9.37
N ALA A 70 -7.67 1.43 -8.91
CA ALA A 70 -7.48 0.42 -7.87
C ALA A 70 -8.25 0.77 -6.58
N SER A 71 -8.16 2.02 -6.13
CA SER A 71 -8.83 2.51 -4.94
C SER A 71 -10.35 2.59 -5.10
N TYR A 72 -10.84 3.01 -6.26
CA TYR A 72 -12.28 3.15 -6.52
C TYR A 72 -13.00 1.80 -6.53
N TYR A 73 -12.34 0.77 -7.07
CA TYR A 73 -12.91 -0.56 -7.24
C TYR A 73 -12.40 -1.58 -6.21
N TYR A 74 -11.61 -1.15 -5.22
CA TYR A 74 -11.04 -2.01 -4.18
C TYR A 74 -10.23 -3.20 -4.75
N VAL A 75 -9.50 -2.99 -5.84
CA VAL A 75 -8.67 -4.01 -6.50
C VAL A 75 -7.29 -4.01 -5.87
N ILE A 76 -6.75 -5.19 -5.56
CA ILE A 76 -5.45 -5.31 -4.90
C ILE A 76 -4.29 -5.00 -5.87
N HIS A 77 -3.19 -4.51 -5.32
CA HIS A 77 -2.05 -4.03 -6.11
C HIS A 77 -1.47 -5.08 -7.06
N ASN A 78 -1.45 -6.35 -6.65
CA ASN A 78 -0.98 -7.45 -7.50
C ASN A 78 -1.86 -7.64 -8.75
N SER A 79 -3.19 -7.59 -8.59
CA SER A 79 -4.13 -7.74 -9.71
C SER A 79 -4.03 -6.55 -10.66
N MET A 80 -3.87 -5.34 -10.14
CA MET A 80 -3.66 -4.15 -10.98
C MET A 80 -2.38 -4.25 -11.81
N VAL A 81 -1.31 -4.84 -11.27
CA VAL A 81 -0.08 -5.12 -12.03
C VAL A 81 -0.36 -6.13 -13.14
N MET A 82 -1.08 -7.22 -12.85
CA MET A 82 -1.44 -8.22 -13.86
C MET A 82 -2.25 -7.60 -14.99
N TYR A 83 -3.25 -6.77 -14.66
CA TYR A 83 -4.05 -6.05 -15.64
C TYR A 83 -3.20 -5.11 -16.48
N ASN A 84 -2.33 -4.31 -15.87
CA ASN A 84 -1.46 -3.37 -16.59
C ASN A 84 -0.49 -4.07 -17.56
N GLN A 85 -0.06 -5.30 -17.26
CA GLN A 85 0.84 -6.08 -18.13
C GLN A 85 0.13 -6.77 -19.30
N HIS A 86 -1.12 -7.22 -19.10
CA HIS A 86 -1.83 -8.08 -20.05
C HIS A 86 -2.91 -7.36 -20.86
N LEU A 87 -3.49 -6.27 -20.34
CA LEU A 87 -4.48 -5.49 -21.08
C LEU A 87 -3.82 -4.76 -22.25
N ARG A 88 -4.34 -5.02 -23.46
CA ARG A 88 -3.89 -4.40 -24.70
C ARG A 88 -5.11 -4.03 -25.55
N PRO A 89 -5.03 -3.01 -26.41
CA PRO A 89 -6.17 -2.60 -27.25
C PRO A 89 -6.70 -3.69 -28.17
N THR A 90 -5.87 -4.69 -28.51
CA THR A 90 -6.19 -5.78 -29.45
C THR A 90 -6.65 -7.07 -28.76
N ILE A 91 -6.93 -7.05 -27.45
CA ILE A 91 -7.32 -8.23 -26.68
C ILE A 91 -8.67 -8.80 -27.16
N THR A 92 -8.75 -10.11 -27.31
CA THR A 92 -10.00 -10.82 -27.60
C THR A 92 -10.82 -11.06 -26.33
N THR A 93 -12.12 -11.33 -26.46
CA THR A 93 -12.97 -11.66 -25.31
C THR A 93 -12.46 -12.88 -24.54
N LEU A 94 -11.92 -13.89 -25.24
CA LEU A 94 -11.34 -15.07 -24.59
C LEU A 94 -10.12 -14.72 -23.73
N GLU A 95 -9.24 -13.87 -24.25
CA GLU A 95 -8.07 -13.39 -23.50
C GLU A 95 -8.47 -12.49 -22.35
N LEU A 96 -9.51 -11.67 -22.49
CA LEU A 96 -10.04 -10.87 -21.40
C LEU A 96 -10.48 -11.74 -20.21
N PHE A 97 -11.22 -12.83 -20.46
CA PHE A 97 -11.59 -13.78 -19.41
C PHE A 97 -10.38 -14.45 -18.77
N ARG A 98 -9.34 -14.75 -19.55
CA ARG A 98 -8.08 -15.28 -19.00
C ARG A 98 -7.40 -14.26 -18.08
N VAL A 99 -7.32 -13.00 -18.49
CA VAL A 99 -6.73 -11.92 -17.67
C VAL A 99 -7.52 -11.73 -16.38
N PHE A 100 -8.85 -11.77 -16.44
CA PHE A 100 -9.71 -11.71 -15.26
C PHE A 100 -9.53 -12.92 -14.32
N ALA A 101 -9.30 -14.12 -14.86
CA ALA A 101 -9.04 -15.30 -14.06
C ALA A 101 -7.65 -15.33 -13.40
N LEU A 102 -6.73 -14.44 -13.81
CA LEU A 102 -5.40 -14.29 -13.22
C LEU A 102 -5.37 -13.30 -12.06
N SER A 103 -6.51 -12.74 -11.69
CA SER A 103 -6.65 -11.80 -10.58
C SER A 103 -6.37 -12.47 -9.25
N ASN A 104 -5.59 -11.82 -8.40
CA ASN A 104 -5.12 -12.35 -7.13
C ASN A 104 -6.19 -12.25 -6.01
N GLU A 105 -7.39 -11.76 -6.33
CA GLU A 105 -8.57 -11.84 -5.47
C GLU A 105 -9.16 -13.26 -5.38
N PHE A 106 -8.80 -14.15 -6.31
CA PHE A 106 -9.25 -15.54 -6.38
C PHE A 106 -8.08 -16.51 -6.15
#